data_AF-A0ABD3DUL5-F1
#
_entry.id   AF-A0ABD3DUL5-F1
#
_cell.length_a   1.000
_cell.length_b   1.000
_cell.length_c   1.000
_cell.angle_alpha   90.00
_cell.angle_beta   90.00
_cell.angle_gamma   90.00
#
_symmetry.space_group_name_H-M   'P 1'
#
loop_
_entity.id
_entity.type
_entity.pdbx_description
1 polymer ?
#
loop_
_entity_poly.entity_id
_entity_poly.type
_entity_poly.pdbx_seq_one_letter_code
_entity_poly.pdbx_strand_id
1 'polypeptide(L)'
;MSGSNVFGVPVDNGTVQEVMIGITNITAQHRAEVALSYMNAGGKADNASRFVDNLKWQYGTGTSTLCTIYNATGNTLTFTRSHTWEGSVWRVSYPPIIQNGQWGAFLHVRDRLMGPSHEAAMYRGQNLAGATREWLFAWNTPRMNYQNQSVHGDPYIDPKLEHHQ
;
A
#
# COMPACT_ATOMS: atom_id res chain seq x y z
N MET A 1 -16.81 9.26 11.07
CA MET A 1 -17.03 8.11 10.17
C MET A 1 -15.70 7.41 9.98
N SER A 2 -15.52 6.24 10.57
CA SER A 2 -14.38 5.34 10.31
C SER A 2 -14.70 4.53 9.05
N GLY A 3 -14.41 5.10 7.87
CA GLY A 3 -14.41 4.31 6.63
C GLY A 3 -13.20 3.38 6.63
N SER A 4 -13.40 2.13 6.21
CA SER A 4 -12.27 1.24 5.91
C SER A 4 -11.34 1.92 4.91
N ASN A 5 -10.05 1.98 5.21
CA ASN A 5 -9.02 2.52 4.31
C ASN A 5 -8.28 1.41 3.54
N VAL A 6 -8.96 0.27 3.38
CA VAL A 6 -8.55 -0.89 2.58
C VAL A 6 -9.61 -1.14 1.51
N PHE A 7 -9.17 -1.33 0.27
CA PHE A 7 -10.03 -1.39 -0.92
C PHE A 7 -9.73 -2.63 -1.77
N GLY A 8 -10.81 -3.24 -2.28
CA GLY A 8 -10.75 -4.43 -3.11
C GLY A 8 -10.98 -5.73 -2.33
N VAL A 9 -11.36 -6.77 -3.06
CA VAL A 9 -11.44 -8.15 -2.54
C VAL A 9 -10.04 -8.77 -2.60
N PRO A 10 -9.61 -9.51 -1.56
CA PRO A 10 -8.35 -10.23 -1.59
C PRO A 10 -8.27 -11.23 -2.74
N VAL A 11 -7.09 -11.35 -3.34
CA VAL A 11 -6.75 -12.45 -4.26
C VAL A 11 -6.20 -13.60 -3.44
N ASP A 12 -7.00 -14.65 -3.32
CA ASP A 12 -6.70 -15.86 -2.56
C ASP A 12 -6.53 -17.08 -3.48
N ASN A 13 -6.44 -18.28 -2.88
CA ASN A 13 -6.31 -19.52 -3.65
C ASN A 13 -7.54 -19.79 -4.54
N GLY A 14 -8.76 -19.44 -4.10
CA GLY A 14 -9.96 -19.63 -4.92
C GLY A 14 -9.90 -18.78 -6.19
N THR A 15 -9.53 -17.51 -6.03
CA THR A 15 -9.32 -16.59 -7.17
C THR A 15 -8.27 -17.14 -8.15
N VAL A 16 -7.17 -17.70 -7.64
CA VAL A 16 -6.13 -18.32 -8.49
C VAL A 16 -6.68 -19.54 -9.24
N GLN A 17 -7.51 -20.38 -8.63
CA GLN A 17 -8.10 -21.55 -9.30
C GLN A 17 -9.02 -21.17 -10.45
N GLU A 18 -9.75 -20.07 -10.32
CA GLU A 18 -10.63 -19.55 -11.36
C GLU A 18 -9.83 -19.01 -12.57
N VAL A 19 -8.67 -18.40 -12.32
CA VAL A 19 -7.85 -17.76 -13.37
C VAL A 19 -6.85 -18.72 -14.00
N MET A 20 -6.18 -19.55 -13.20
CA MET A 20 -5.15 -20.50 -13.62
C MET A 20 -5.74 -21.91 -13.71
N ILE A 21 -6.53 -22.16 -14.75
CA ILE A 21 -7.25 -23.42 -14.95
C ILE A 21 -6.29 -24.62 -14.92
N GLY A 22 -6.61 -25.61 -14.09
CA GLY A 22 -5.84 -26.86 -13.97
C GLY A 22 -4.66 -26.80 -12.99
N ILE A 23 -4.46 -25.66 -12.30
CA ILE A 23 -3.44 -25.57 -11.27
C ILE A 23 -3.83 -26.38 -10.02
N THR A 24 -2.92 -27.22 -9.54
CA THR A 24 -3.17 -28.11 -8.39
C THR A 24 -2.40 -27.66 -7.14
N ASN A 25 -1.22 -27.06 -7.30
CA ASN A 25 -0.38 -26.58 -6.21
C ASN A 25 -0.25 -25.06 -6.25
N ILE A 26 -1.04 -24.36 -5.45
CA ILE A 26 -1.07 -22.90 -5.43
C ILE A 26 -0.02 -22.36 -4.46
N THR A 27 0.89 -21.54 -4.99
CA THR A 27 1.97 -20.90 -4.24
C THR A 27 1.65 -19.43 -3.98
N ALA A 28 2.46 -18.78 -3.12
CA ALA A 28 2.40 -17.33 -2.96
C ALA A 28 2.69 -16.60 -4.28
N GLN A 29 3.57 -17.14 -5.12
CA GLN A 29 3.87 -16.57 -6.43
C GLN A 29 2.63 -16.52 -7.33
N HIS A 30 1.85 -17.60 -7.41
CA HIS A 30 0.62 -17.60 -8.20
C HIS A 30 -0.37 -16.54 -7.70
N ARG A 31 -0.51 -16.40 -6.37
CA ARG A 31 -1.35 -15.34 -5.78
C ARG A 31 -0.82 -13.93 -6.08
N ALA A 32 0.50 -13.73 -6.08
CA ALA A 32 1.14 -12.46 -6.41
C ALA A 32 0.91 -12.08 -7.88
N GLU A 33 1.09 -13.03 -8.80
CA GLU A 33 0.88 -12.84 -10.24
C GLU A 33 -0.59 -12.50 -10.55
N VAL A 34 -1.54 -13.24 -9.97
CA VAL A 34 -2.96 -12.93 -10.12
C VAL A 34 -3.29 -11.58 -9.49
N ALA A 35 -2.76 -11.26 -8.31
CA ALA A 35 -2.94 -9.93 -7.71
C ALA A 35 -2.42 -8.82 -8.64
N LEU A 36 -1.23 -8.95 -9.22
CA LEU A 36 -0.70 -7.93 -10.13
C LEU A 36 -1.63 -7.71 -11.33
N SER A 37 -2.10 -8.78 -11.97
CA SER A 37 -3.06 -8.66 -13.08
C SER A 37 -4.41 -8.07 -12.69
N TYR A 38 -4.78 -8.16 -11.40
CA TYR A 38 -6.03 -7.64 -10.85
C TYR A 38 -5.89 -6.26 -10.21
N MET A 39 -4.74 -5.58 -10.31
CA MET A 39 -4.46 -4.32 -9.59
C MET A 39 -5.58 -3.27 -9.73
N ASN A 40 -6.15 -3.15 -10.93
CA ASN A 40 -7.22 -2.19 -11.23
C ASN A 40 -8.63 -2.81 -11.27
N ALA A 41 -8.77 -4.12 -11.00
CA ALA A 41 -10.04 -4.84 -11.10
C ALA A 41 -11.08 -4.29 -10.11
N GLY A 42 -12.33 -4.14 -10.57
CA GLY A 42 -13.44 -3.67 -9.75
C GLY A 42 -13.32 -2.21 -9.26
N GLY A 43 -12.48 -1.38 -9.91
CA GLY A 43 -12.33 0.03 -9.57
C GLY A 43 -11.65 0.29 -8.21
N LYS A 44 -10.96 -0.71 -7.64
CA LYS A 44 -10.34 -0.59 -6.31
C LYS A 44 -9.21 0.43 -6.23
N ALA A 45 -8.43 0.59 -7.31
CA ALA A 45 -7.41 1.63 -7.41
C ALA A 45 -8.06 3.03 -7.37
N ASP A 46 -9.13 3.24 -8.15
CA ASP A 46 -9.88 4.50 -8.15
C ASP A 46 -10.51 4.80 -6.79
N ASN A 47 -11.01 3.78 -6.08
CA ASN A 47 -11.56 3.95 -4.75
C ASN A 47 -10.49 4.36 -3.73
N ALA A 48 -9.29 3.77 -3.79
CA ALA A 48 -8.16 4.14 -2.94
C ALA A 48 -7.69 5.58 -3.23
N SER A 49 -7.54 5.94 -4.51
CA SER A 49 -7.20 7.30 -4.95
C SER A 49 -8.25 8.31 -4.50
N ARG A 50 -9.53 8.06 -4.76
CA ARG A 50 -10.64 8.93 -4.35
C ARG A 50 -10.69 9.09 -2.84
N PHE A 51 -10.40 8.03 -2.07
CA PHE A 51 -10.37 8.11 -0.61
C PHE A 51 -9.27 9.06 -0.13
N VAL A 52 -8.04 8.93 -0.63
CA VAL A 52 -6.93 9.78 -0.21
C VAL A 52 -7.06 11.22 -0.75
N ASP A 53 -7.64 11.39 -1.93
CA ASP A 53 -8.02 12.70 -2.48
C ASP A 53 -9.09 13.39 -1.62
N ASN A 54 -10.09 12.64 -1.16
CA ASN A 54 -11.09 13.16 -0.23
C ASN A 54 -10.48 13.55 1.12
N LEU A 55 -9.49 12.82 1.61
CA LEU A 55 -8.73 13.23 2.80
C LEU A 55 -7.96 14.52 2.52
N LYS A 56 -7.29 14.62 1.37
CA LYS A 56 -6.55 15.82 0.97
C LYS A 56 -7.46 17.04 0.83
N TRP A 57 -8.61 16.87 0.19
CA TRP A 57 -9.60 17.94 0.04
C TRP A 57 -10.10 18.45 1.39
N GLN A 58 -10.40 17.55 2.33
CA GLN A 58 -10.82 17.93 3.69
C GLN A 58 -9.69 18.55 4.53
N TYR A 59 -8.44 18.14 4.32
CA TYR A 59 -7.27 18.76 4.95
C TYR A 59 -7.02 20.18 4.41
N GLY A 60 -7.23 20.37 3.11
CA GLY A 60 -7.05 21.65 2.42
C GLY A 60 -5.58 21.98 2.15
N THR A 61 -5.24 23.25 2.36
CA THR A 61 -3.94 23.81 1.95
C THR A 61 -2.81 23.44 2.92
N GLY A 62 -1.85 22.69 2.41
CA GLY A 62 -0.63 22.36 3.14
C GLY A 62 0.15 21.25 2.45
N THR A 63 1.40 21.08 2.84
CA THR A 63 2.22 19.95 2.43
C THR A 63 1.61 18.66 2.95
N SER A 64 1.47 17.68 2.06
CA SER A 64 0.93 16.37 2.38
C SER A 64 1.42 15.33 1.38
N THR A 65 1.50 14.10 1.83
CA THR A 65 1.78 12.92 1.01
C THR A 65 0.52 12.07 0.97
N LEU A 66 0.02 11.84 -0.25
CA LEU A 66 -1.11 10.96 -0.49
C LEU A 66 -0.54 9.54 -0.65
N CYS A 67 -0.73 8.69 0.36
CA CYS A 67 -0.10 7.38 0.43
C CYS A 67 -1.07 6.28 -0.01
N THR A 68 -0.65 5.48 -1.00
CA THR A 68 -1.37 4.27 -1.41
C THR A 68 -0.40 3.09 -1.53
N ILE A 69 -0.82 1.91 -1.07
CA ILE A 69 -0.02 0.69 -1.05
C ILE A 69 -0.85 -0.44 -1.69
N TYR A 70 -0.38 -1.02 -2.79
CA TYR A 70 -1.00 -2.21 -3.37
C TYR A 70 -0.25 -3.47 -2.95
N ASN A 71 -0.90 -4.40 -2.26
CA ASN A 71 -0.23 -5.62 -1.87
C ASN A 71 -0.31 -6.68 -2.97
N ALA A 72 0.80 -6.90 -3.69
CA ALA A 72 0.96 -7.99 -4.65
C ALA A 72 2.06 -8.99 -4.23
N THR A 73 2.24 -9.21 -2.93
CA THR A 73 3.29 -10.10 -2.40
C THR A 73 2.90 -11.58 -2.40
N GLY A 74 1.64 -11.91 -2.70
CA GLY A 74 1.09 -13.26 -2.54
C GLY A 74 0.68 -13.60 -1.10
N ASN A 75 0.95 -12.73 -0.13
CA ASN A 75 0.65 -12.92 1.29
C ASN A 75 0.06 -11.65 1.91
N THR A 76 -0.36 -11.71 3.17
CA THR A 76 -0.86 -10.53 3.91
C THR A 76 0.28 -9.63 4.38
N LEU A 77 0.08 -8.31 4.29
CA LEU A 77 0.91 -7.30 4.92
C LEU A 77 0.22 -6.75 6.18
N THR A 78 0.94 -6.73 7.29
CA THR A 78 0.46 -6.19 8.57
C THR A 78 1.32 -5.01 8.97
N PHE A 79 0.71 -3.86 9.28
CA PHE A 79 1.43 -2.69 9.77
C PHE A 79 2.14 -3.03 11.09
N THR A 80 3.41 -2.63 11.24
CA THR A 80 4.19 -2.92 12.45
C THR A 80 4.60 -1.67 13.21
N ARG A 81 5.26 -0.74 12.53
CA ARG A 81 5.76 0.49 13.13
C ARG A 81 5.92 1.58 12.09
N SER A 82 5.95 2.81 12.57
CA SER A 82 6.37 3.97 11.79
C SER A 82 7.46 4.73 12.54
N HIS A 83 8.16 5.58 11.79
CA HIS A 83 9.04 6.58 12.34
C HIS A 83 8.76 7.91 11.64
N THR A 84 8.23 8.85 12.41
CA THR A 84 7.86 10.18 11.92
C THR A 84 8.97 11.16 12.27
N TRP A 85 9.62 11.71 11.24
CA TRP A 85 10.58 12.79 11.45
C TRP A 85 9.88 14.15 11.54
N GLU A 86 8.87 14.38 10.71
CA GLU A 86 8.04 15.58 10.76
C GLU A 86 6.67 15.36 10.10
N GLY A 87 5.62 15.84 10.76
CA GLY A 87 4.24 15.71 10.31
C GLY A 87 3.48 14.63 11.08
N SER A 88 2.29 14.28 10.60
CA SER A 88 1.47 13.23 11.19
C SER A 88 0.50 12.62 10.19
N VAL A 89 0.07 11.38 10.48
CA VAL A 89 -1.06 10.76 9.78
C VAL A 89 -2.35 11.49 10.13
N TRP A 90 -3.13 11.84 9.11
CA TRP A 90 -4.29 12.70 9.26
C TRP A 90 -5.61 11.91 9.28
N ARG A 91 -6.29 11.94 10.44
CA ARG A 91 -7.62 11.39 10.77
C ARG A 91 -7.80 9.87 10.68
N VAL A 92 -7.19 9.20 9.71
CA VAL A 92 -7.32 7.75 9.52
C VAL A 92 -5.94 7.13 9.64
N SER A 93 -5.78 6.20 10.59
CA SER A 93 -4.51 5.50 10.84
C SER A 93 -4.03 4.70 9.64
N TYR A 94 -2.79 4.21 9.69
CA TYR A 94 -2.29 3.23 8.73
C TYR A 94 -3.27 2.05 8.60
N PRO A 95 -3.51 1.53 7.38
CA PRO A 95 -4.19 0.26 7.20
C PRO A 95 -3.52 -0.83 8.06
N PRO A 96 -4.19 -1.43 9.06
CA PRO A 96 -3.53 -2.38 9.94
C PRO A 96 -3.18 -3.68 9.20
N ILE A 97 -3.99 -4.05 8.21
CA ILE A 97 -3.88 -5.28 7.42
C ILE A 97 -4.22 -4.92 5.96
N ILE A 98 -3.35 -5.30 5.03
CA ILE A 98 -3.60 -5.24 3.59
C ILE A 98 -3.39 -6.65 3.05
N GLN A 99 -4.45 -7.35 2.64
CA GLN A 99 -4.31 -8.69 2.08
C GLN A 99 -3.83 -8.63 0.63
N ASN A 100 -3.28 -9.72 0.12
CA ASN A 100 -2.87 -9.83 -1.27
C ASN A 100 -4.02 -9.43 -2.20
N GLY A 101 -3.76 -8.59 -3.20
CA GLY A 101 -4.76 -8.07 -4.12
C GLY A 101 -5.54 -6.83 -3.66
N GLN A 102 -5.26 -6.30 -2.46
CA GLN A 102 -5.92 -5.11 -1.92
C GLN A 102 -5.04 -3.86 -1.96
N TRP A 103 -5.69 -2.70 -1.96
CA TRP A 103 -5.08 -1.40 -1.77
C TRP A 103 -5.30 -0.90 -0.34
N GLY A 104 -4.26 -0.40 0.31
CA GLY A 104 -4.36 0.43 1.51
C GLY A 104 -4.13 1.89 1.18
N ALA A 105 -4.82 2.82 1.84
CA ALA A 105 -4.63 4.25 1.63
C ALA A 105 -4.65 5.06 2.94
N PHE A 106 -3.85 6.12 3.01
CA PHE A 106 -3.85 7.07 4.13
C PHE A 106 -3.22 8.40 3.70
N LEU A 107 -3.44 9.45 4.50
CA LEU A 107 -2.87 10.77 4.25
C LEU A 107 -1.87 11.10 5.36
N HIS A 108 -0.65 11.51 4.99
CA HIS A 108 0.31 12.09 5.92
C HIS A 108 0.47 13.59 5.61
N VAL A 109 0.49 14.44 6.64
CA VAL A 109 0.45 15.91 6.49
C VAL A 109 1.53 16.58 7.32
N ARG A 110 1.88 17.82 6.97
CA ARG A 110 2.71 18.68 7.83
C ARG A 110 2.01 19.03 9.15
N ASP A 111 2.76 19.15 10.24
CA ASP A 111 2.22 19.61 11.53
C ASP A 111 2.32 21.13 11.73
N ARG A 112 3.40 21.75 11.23
CA ARG A 112 3.61 23.20 11.28
C ARG A 112 3.41 23.85 9.92
N LEU A 113 3.13 25.15 9.88
CA LEU A 113 2.78 25.89 8.67
C LEU A 113 3.78 25.71 7.51
N MET A 114 5.07 25.68 7.85
CA MET A 114 6.19 25.56 6.91
C MET A 114 6.82 24.16 6.86
N GLY A 115 6.18 23.14 7.43
CA GLY A 115 6.78 21.80 7.56
C GLY A 115 6.67 20.90 6.32
N PRO A 116 7.62 19.96 6.10
CA PRO A 116 7.44 18.78 5.25
C PRO A 116 6.41 17.77 5.79
N SER A 117 6.08 16.81 4.93
CA SER A 117 5.53 15.50 5.31
C SER A 117 6.68 14.49 5.19
N HIS A 118 7.21 14.00 6.32
CA HIS A 118 8.43 13.18 6.35
C HIS A 118 8.33 12.05 7.37
N GLU A 119 8.15 10.83 6.87
CA GLU A 119 7.92 9.65 7.69
C GLU A 119 8.31 8.38 6.92
N ALA A 120 8.54 7.30 7.68
CA ALA A 120 8.54 5.96 7.15
C ALA A 120 7.54 5.06 7.88
N ALA A 121 6.84 4.19 7.14
CA ALA A 121 5.96 3.16 7.64
C ALA A 121 6.49 1.78 7.25
N MET A 122 6.40 0.81 8.17
CA MET A 122 6.84 -0.56 7.95
C MET A 122 5.67 -1.53 8.03
N TYR A 123 5.61 -2.44 7.06
CA TYR A 123 4.66 -3.55 7.03
C TYR A 123 5.41 -4.86 7.04
N ARG A 124 4.99 -5.81 7.88
CA ARG A 124 5.54 -7.16 7.91
C ARG A 124 4.69 -8.10 7.09
N GLY A 125 5.35 -8.97 6.33
CA GLY A 125 4.72 -10.04 5.58
C GLY A 125 5.71 -11.18 5.32
N GLN A 126 5.32 -12.09 4.42
CA GLN A 126 6.18 -13.16 3.94
C GLN A 126 6.54 -12.94 2.47
N ASN A 127 7.79 -13.17 2.10
CA ASN A 127 8.18 -13.23 0.69
C ASN A 127 7.70 -14.53 0.03
N LEU A 128 8.03 -14.72 -1.25
CA LEU A 128 7.62 -15.90 -2.02
C LEU A 128 8.18 -17.22 -1.44
N ALA A 129 9.36 -17.16 -0.82
CA ALA A 129 9.97 -18.29 -0.09
C ALA A 129 9.38 -18.54 1.31
N GLY A 130 8.39 -17.76 1.76
CA GLY A 130 7.77 -17.89 3.08
C GLY A 130 8.57 -17.25 4.23
N ALA A 131 9.70 -16.62 3.95
CA ALA A 131 10.51 -15.93 4.95
C ALA A 131 9.84 -14.63 5.37
N THR A 132 9.83 -14.34 6.68
CA THR A 132 9.31 -13.07 7.20
C THR A 132 10.21 -11.92 6.76
N ARG A 133 9.60 -10.89 6.14
CA ARG A 133 10.26 -9.66 5.69
C ARG A 133 9.49 -8.44 6.18
N GLU A 134 10.20 -7.32 6.27
CA GLU A 134 9.59 -6.01 6.51
C GLU A 134 9.73 -5.16 5.24
N TRP A 135 8.62 -4.51 4.87
CA TRP A 135 8.49 -3.61 3.74
C TRP A 135 8.47 -2.18 4.25
N LEU A 136 9.51 -1.43 3.91
CA LEU A 136 9.67 -0.04 4.30
C LEU A 136 9.13 0.88 3.21
N PHE A 137 8.19 1.74 3.57
CA PHE A 137 7.71 2.84 2.74
C PHE A 137 8.15 4.13 3.40
N ALA A 138 9.09 4.86 2.79
CA ALA A 138 9.58 6.13 3.32
C ALA A 138 9.31 7.25 2.33
N TRP A 139 8.97 8.43 2.85
CA TRP A 139 8.71 9.59 2.04
C TRP A 139 9.23 10.85 2.71
N ASN A 140 9.63 11.81 1.89
CA ASN A 140 9.92 13.16 2.30
C ASN A 140 9.35 14.09 1.22
N THR A 141 8.20 14.67 1.50
CA THR A 141 7.59 15.68 0.64
C THR A 141 7.96 17.05 1.21
N PRO A 142 9.00 17.71 0.67
CA PRO A 142 9.38 19.04 1.11
C PRO A 142 8.33 20.06 0.67
N ARG A 143 8.31 21.18 1.38
CA ARG A 143 7.57 22.36 0.93
C ARG A 143 8.31 22.97 -0.26
N MET A 144 8.05 22.50 -1.48
CA MET A 144 8.43 23.24 -2.69
C MET A 144 7.17 23.60 -3.47
N ASN A 145 6.75 24.87 -3.30
CA ASN A 145 5.77 25.62 -4.07
C ASN A 145 4.66 24.79 -4.75
N TYR A 146 3.55 24.60 -4.03
CA TYR A 146 2.24 24.11 -4.53
C TYR A 146 2.15 22.67 -5.06
N GLN A 147 3.23 21.88 -5.10
CA GLN A 147 3.19 20.51 -5.61
C GLN A 147 3.12 19.48 -4.45
N ASN A 148 2.00 18.76 -4.35
CA ASN A 148 1.90 17.57 -3.50
C ASN A 148 2.64 16.41 -4.18
N GLN A 149 3.22 15.49 -3.42
CA GLN A 149 3.71 14.22 -3.94
C GLN A 149 2.76 13.09 -3.58
N SER A 150 2.48 12.22 -4.54
CA SER A 150 1.90 10.90 -4.31
C SER A 150 3.02 9.90 -4.11
N VAL A 151 2.95 9.11 -3.03
CA VAL A 151 3.79 7.93 -2.91
C VAL A 151 2.91 6.73 -3.20
N HIS A 152 3.23 6.08 -4.31
CA HIS A 152 2.66 4.82 -4.72
C HIS A 152 3.70 3.73 -4.45
N GLY A 153 3.40 2.86 -3.50
CA GLY A 153 4.25 1.73 -3.18
C GLY A 153 3.63 0.44 -3.69
N ASP A 154 4.32 -0.21 -4.63
CA ASP A 154 4.03 -1.58 -5.06
C ASP A 154 5.09 -2.51 -4.47
N PRO A 155 4.83 -3.13 -3.30
CA PRO A 155 5.61 -4.28 -2.84
C PRO A 155 5.38 -5.47 -3.77
N TYR A 156 5.95 -5.41 -4.97
CA TYR A 156 6.10 -6.52 -5.90
C TYR A 156 7.53 -7.07 -5.77
N ILE A 157 7.65 -8.37 -5.52
CA ILE A 157 8.93 -9.08 -5.64
C ILE A 157 8.99 -9.64 -7.06
N ASP A 158 9.95 -9.19 -7.86
CA ASP A 158 10.27 -9.85 -9.13
C ASP A 158 10.87 -11.24 -8.84
N PRO A 159 10.22 -12.34 -9.26
CA PRO A 159 10.74 -13.69 -9.06
C PRO A 159 12.13 -13.91 -9.68
N LYS A 160 12.53 -13.10 -10.68
CA LYS A 160 13.83 -13.23 -11.34
C LYS A 160 15.00 -12.70 -10.51
N LEU A 161 14.75 -11.93 -9.45
CA LEU A 161 15.79 -11.37 -8.59
C LEU A 161 16.14 -12.26 -7.39
N GLU A 162 15.37 -13.32 -7.10
CA GLU A 162 15.65 -14.26 -5.99
C GLU A 162 16.67 -15.36 -6.35
N HIS A 163 17.09 -15.49 -7.62
CA HIS A 163 18.10 -16.47 -8.05
C HIS A 163 19.57 -15.97 -7.99
N HIS A 164 19.81 -14.79 -7.41
CA HIS A 164 21.15 -14.16 -7.37
C HIS A 164 21.68 -13.87 -5.95
N GLN A 165 21.23 -14.61 -4.93
CA GLN A 165 21.82 -14.56 -3.58
C GLN A 165 22.28 -15.94 -3.11
#